data_AF-A0A8B7UXA5-F1
#
_entry.id   AF-A0A8B7UXA5-F1
#
_cell.length_a   1.000
_cell.length_b   1.000
_cell.length_c   1.000
_cell.angle_alpha   90.00
_cell.angle_beta   90.00
_cell.angle_gamma   90.00
#
_symmetry.space_group_name_H-M   'P 1'
#
loop_
_entity.id
_entity.type
_entity.pdbx_description
1 polymer ?
#
loop_
_entity_poly.entity_id
_entity_poly.type
_entity_poly.pdbx_seq_one_letter_code
_entity_poly.pdbx_strand_id
1 'polypeptide(L)'
;MSLTDSPAAMALSDVSANEEPEEDAPACGAALEAFGEGAEIRELLGRLRAVHGELVAREVAEQRFRVIMNKYQEQPHLLDPHLEWMMTLLLDMVQDKTSPTTLIHLAFRFLYIITKVRGYKIFLRLFPHEVADVQPVLDMFTYQNPKDHETWETRYMLLLWLSVICLIPFDFSRLDGNLLSQPGETRMPIMDRILQIAESYLVVGDKVRDAAAVLVSKFITRPDVKQRKMDDFLDWSLCTLARSSFETIDGIITMDGTLQALAQIFKHGKREDCLPYADTVLQCLDRCRLPESNQTLLRKLGVKLVQRLGLTFLKPKVASWRYQRGCRSLAANLKLSAQGQSEQKLLLDSVTAVDGDEDYDIPEGVESVIEQLLVGLKDKDTVVRWSAAKGIGRMAGRLPKVLADDVVGSVLDCFSFQETDKAWHGGCLALAELGRRGLLLPLRLKEVVTVILKALIYDEKRGACSVGANVRDAACYVCWAFARAYEPQELKPFVTTISR
;
A
#
# COMPACT_ATOMS: atom_id res chain seq x y z
N MET A 1 19.59 -26.69 39.32
CA MET A 1 18.71 -25.57 39.70
C MET A 1 18.79 -24.53 38.60
N SER A 2 17.73 -24.47 37.80
CA SER A 2 17.58 -23.64 36.60
C SER A 2 17.22 -22.20 36.98
N LEU A 3 17.91 -21.24 36.37
CA LEU A 3 17.44 -19.87 36.21
C LEU A 3 17.34 -19.63 34.70
N THR A 4 16.12 -19.43 34.23
CA THR A 4 15.77 -19.12 32.84
C THR A 4 15.65 -17.61 32.70
N ASP A 5 16.59 -16.99 32.00
CA ASP A 5 16.45 -15.63 31.48
C ASP A 5 15.71 -15.67 30.13
N SER A 6 14.61 -14.94 30.07
CA SER A 6 13.79 -14.73 28.87
C SER A 6 14.16 -13.36 28.28
N PRO A 7 14.51 -13.22 26.99
CA PRO A 7 14.79 -11.91 26.42
C PRO A 7 13.51 -11.18 26.04
N ALA A 8 13.47 -9.90 26.39
CA ALA A 8 12.39 -8.96 26.17
C ALA A 8 12.02 -8.79 24.68
N ALA A 9 10.73 -8.95 24.38
CA ALA A 9 10.12 -8.53 23.13
C ALA A 9 10.00 -6.99 23.11
N MET A 10 10.87 -6.31 22.37
CA MET A 10 10.73 -4.89 22.06
C MET A 10 9.63 -4.68 21.01
N ALA A 11 8.72 -3.76 21.34
CA ALA A 11 7.60 -3.32 20.53
C ALA A 11 8.03 -2.75 19.16
N LEU A 12 7.63 -3.44 18.09
CA LEU A 12 7.56 -2.90 16.73
C LEU A 12 6.08 -2.70 16.39
N SER A 13 5.50 -1.57 16.80
CA SER A 13 4.11 -1.20 16.47
C SER A 13 4.06 0.14 15.75
N ASP A 14 4.36 0.18 14.45
CA ASP A 14 3.80 1.20 13.53
C ASP A 14 4.12 0.92 12.03
N VAL A 15 4.01 -0.34 11.59
CA VAL A 15 4.20 -0.70 10.17
C VAL A 15 2.84 -0.86 9.48
N SER A 16 2.43 0.21 8.79
CA SER A 16 1.49 0.25 7.67
C SER A 16 0.38 -0.82 7.61
N ALA A 17 -0.73 -0.61 8.33
CA ALA A 17 -1.99 -1.37 8.22
C ALA A 17 -2.77 -1.08 6.91
N ASN A 18 -2.10 -1.09 5.75
CA ASN A 18 -2.66 -0.55 4.50
C ASN A 18 -2.44 -1.40 3.25
N GLU A 19 -2.33 -2.72 3.41
CA GLU A 19 -2.39 -3.67 2.31
C GLU A 19 -3.84 -4.15 2.05
N GLU A 20 -4.08 -4.70 0.85
CA GLU A 20 -5.37 -5.28 0.41
C GLU A 20 -5.90 -6.30 1.43
N PRO A 21 -7.22 -6.59 1.48
CA PRO A 21 -7.76 -7.54 2.46
C PRO A 21 -7.01 -8.87 2.36
N GLU A 22 -6.24 -9.21 3.40
CA GLU A 22 -5.61 -10.51 3.54
C GLU A 22 -6.73 -11.52 3.85
N GLU A 23 -6.77 -12.63 3.10
CA GLU A 23 -7.62 -13.77 3.47
C GLU A 23 -7.09 -14.34 4.80
N ASP A 24 -7.94 -14.30 5.82
CA ASP A 24 -7.66 -14.54 7.24
C ASP A 24 -6.84 -15.81 7.53
N ALA A 25 -5.80 -15.67 8.35
CA ALA A 25 -5.33 -16.73 9.24
C ALA A 25 -6.11 -16.63 10.56
N PRO A 26 -6.67 -17.72 11.10
CA PRO A 26 -7.47 -17.64 12.32
C PRO A 26 -6.54 -17.47 13.54
N ALA A 27 -6.42 -16.26 14.05
CA ALA A 27 -5.92 -16.01 15.39
C ALA A 27 -7.05 -16.27 16.40
N CYS A 28 -6.78 -17.14 17.38
CA CYS A 28 -7.72 -17.53 18.43
C CYS A 28 -7.88 -16.39 19.46
N GLY A 29 -8.55 -15.30 19.07
CA GLY A 29 -9.13 -14.31 19.98
C GLY A 29 -10.64 -14.54 20.08
N ALA A 30 -11.25 -14.27 21.24
CA ALA A 30 -12.71 -14.28 21.36
C ALA A 30 -13.30 -13.32 20.32
N ALA A 31 -13.96 -13.85 19.29
CA ALA A 31 -14.55 -13.04 18.25
C ALA A 31 -15.66 -12.17 18.86
N LEU A 32 -15.60 -10.86 18.64
CA LEU A 32 -16.65 -9.95 19.06
C LEU A 32 -17.84 -10.10 18.10
N GLU A 33 -19.05 -10.15 18.64
CA GLU A 33 -20.27 -10.29 17.81
C GLU A 33 -20.73 -8.95 17.21
N ALA A 34 -20.55 -7.84 17.95
CA ALA A 34 -21.02 -6.52 17.56
C ALA A 34 -20.27 -5.40 18.30
N PHE A 35 -20.47 -4.16 17.84
CA PHE A 35 -20.01 -2.96 18.52
C PHE A 35 -20.96 -2.60 19.69
N GLY A 36 -20.52 -2.86 20.93
CA GLY A 36 -21.37 -2.74 22.12
C GLY A 36 -21.40 -1.35 22.77
N GLU A 37 -20.35 -0.54 22.62
CA GLU A 37 -20.17 0.73 23.35
C GLU A 37 -20.81 1.96 22.67
N GLY A 38 -21.78 1.77 21.78
CA GLY A 38 -22.39 2.87 21.01
C GLY A 38 -23.02 3.98 21.85
N ALA A 39 -23.71 3.64 22.94
CA ALA A 39 -24.30 4.63 23.85
C ALA A 39 -23.23 5.45 24.59
N GLU A 40 -22.18 4.77 25.07
CA GLU A 40 -21.06 5.41 25.76
C GLU A 40 -20.28 6.36 24.84
N ILE A 41 -20.03 5.94 23.58
CA ILE A 41 -19.39 6.83 22.60
C ILE A 41 -20.24 8.06 22.31
N ARG A 42 -21.56 7.92 22.15
CA ARG A 42 -22.44 9.09 21.95
C ARG A 42 -22.35 10.07 23.11
N GLU A 43 -22.33 9.57 24.35
CA GLU A 43 -22.18 10.39 25.55
C GLU A 43 -20.80 11.07 25.62
N LEU A 44 -19.73 10.35 25.29
CA LEU A 44 -18.38 10.90 25.23
C LEU A 44 -18.26 12.00 24.18
N LEU A 45 -18.75 11.76 22.96
CA LEU A 45 -18.73 12.75 21.87
C LEU A 45 -19.61 13.96 22.21
N GLY A 46 -20.78 13.76 22.80
CA GLY A 46 -21.66 14.85 23.24
C GLY A 46 -21.02 15.78 24.28
N ARG A 47 -20.15 15.24 25.13
CA ARG A 47 -19.44 16.01 26.18
C ARG A 47 -18.23 16.81 25.69
N LEU A 48 -17.77 16.61 24.45
CA LEU A 48 -16.57 17.30 23.92
C LEU A 48 -16.67 18.83 24.02
N ARG A 49 -17.85 19.40 23.77
CA ARG A 49 -18.13 20.84 23.91
C ARG A 49 -17.96 21.38 25.33
N ALA A 50 -18.07 20.54 26.35
CA ALA A 50 -17.87 20.95 27.74
C ALA A 50 -16.43 20.75 28.22
N VAL A 51 -15.74 19.72 27.71
CA VAL A 51 -14.42 19.31 28.23
C VAL A 51 -13.23 19.88 27.45
N HIS A 52 -13.43 20.48 26.26
CA HIS A 52 -12.33 20.92 25.40
C HIS A 52 -11.38 21.95 26.04
N GLY A 53 -11.88 22.74 27.01
CA GLY A 53 -11.11 23.77 27.71
C GLY A 53 -10.27 23.27 28.89
N GLU A 54 -10.57 22.07 29.42
CA GLU A 54 -9.90 21.52 30.59
C GLU A 54 -8.98 20.36 30.20
N LEU A 55 -7.68 20.51 30.46
CA LEU A 55 -6.65 19.55 30.04
C LEU A 55 -6.92 18.14 30.54
N VAL A 56 -7.21 17.98 31.84
CA VAL A 56 -7.45 16.68 32.48
C VAL A 56 -8.70 16.02 31.91
N ALA A 57 -9.80 16.77 31.79
CA ALA A 57 -11.05 16.25 31.25
C ALA A 57 -10.90 15.79 29.79
N ARG A 58 -10.15 16.56 28.98
CA ARG A 58 -9.80 16.21 27.59
C ARG A 58 -9.03 14.90 27.52
N GLU A 59 -7.97 14.76 28.32
CA GLU A 59 -7.13 13.55 28.33
C GLU A 59 -7.90 12.31 28.78
N VAL A 60 -8.76 12.44 29.80
CA VAL A 60 -9.62 11.35 30.26
C VAL A 60 -10.59 10.90 29.17
N ALA A 61 -11.25 11.86 28.50
CA ALA A 61 -12.17 11.55 27.41
C ALA A 61 -11.45 10.88 26.23
N GLU A 62 -10.29 11.41 25.84
CA GLU A 62 -9.47 10.86 24.76
C GLU A 62 -8.99 9.44 25.09
N GLN A 63 -8.45 9.22 26.29
CA GLN A 63 -7.95 7.92 26.71
C GLN A 63 -9.08 6.88 26.76
N ARG A 64 -10.26 7.25 27.28
CA ARG A 64 -11.41 6.37 27.30
C ARG A 64 -11.86 6.00 25.90
N PHE A 65 -11.92 6.97 25.00
CA PHE A 65 -12.27 6.75 23.59
C PHE A 65 -11.26 5.82 22.90
N ARG A 66 -9.95 6.04 23.10
CA ARG A 66 -8.88 5.16 22.57
C ARG A 66 -9.02 3.73 23.08
N VAL A 67 -9.29 3.53 24.37
CA VAL A 67 -9.48 2.19 24.96
C VAL A 67 -10.64 1.45 24.30
N ILE A 68 -11.78 2.12 24.07
CA ILE A 68 -12.93 1.51 23.41
C ILE A 68 -12.57 1.15 21.96
N MET A 69 -12.00 2.09 21.20
CA MET A 69 -11.69 1.88 19.78
C MET A 69 -10.66 0.77 19.57
N ASN A 70 -9.62 0.69 20.41
CA ASN A 70 -8.56 -0.33 20.30
C ASN A 70 -9.07 -1.77 20.51
N LYS A 71 -10.21 -1.99 21.17
CA LYS A 71 -10.82 -3.33 21.28
C LYS A 71 -11.18 -3.93 19.91
N TYR A 72 -11.47 -3.06 18.94
CA TYR A 72 -11.92 -3.44 17.61
C TYR A 72 -10.78 -3.50 16.59
N GLN A 73 -9.52 -3.39 17.00
CA GLN A 73 -8.37 -3.36 16.08
C GLN A 73 -8.24 -4.63 15.24
N GLU A 74 -8.55 -5.80 15.81
CA GLU A 74 -8.52 -7.10 15.11
C GLU A 74 -9.79 -7.34 14.27
N GLN A 75 -10.92 -6.72 14.62
CA GLN A 75 -12.21 -6.84 13.92
C GLN A 75 -12.81 -5.47 13.57
N PRO A 76 -12.09 -4.64 12.79
CA PRO A 76 -12.44 -3.23 12.61
C PRO A 76 -13.71 -3.04 11.78
N HIS A 77 -14.12 -4.05 11.02
CA HIS A 77 -15.36 -4.04 10.24
C HIS A 77 -16.62 -3.89 11.12
N LEU A 78 -16.56 -4.27 12.39
CA LEU A 78 -17.67 -4.08 13.34
C LEU A 78 -18.01 -2.60 13.58
N LEU A 79 -17.08 -1.68 13.27
CA LEU A 79 -17.31 -0.24 13.36
C LEU A 79 -18.12 0.33 12.19
N ASP A 80 -18.19 -0.37 11.05
CA ASP A 80 -18.76 0.17 9.79
C ASP A 80 -20.16 0.78 9.94
N PRO A 81 -21.14 0.13 10.61
CA PRO A 81 -22.47 0.69 10.79
C PRO A 81 -22.51 1.97 11.64
N HIS A 82 -21.42 2.28 12.34
CA HIS A 82 -21.36 3.36 13.31
C HIS A 82 -20.51 4.57 12.86
N LEU A 83 -19.74 4.43 11.78
CA LEU A 83 -18.82 5.48 11.34
C LEU A 83 -19.55 6.77 10.93
N GLU A 84 -20.68 6.65 10.22
CA GLU A 84 -21.41 7.79 9.67
C GLU A 84 -21.91 8.75 10.75
N TRP A 85 -22.56 8.25 11.79
CA TRP A 85 -23.05 9.11 12.87
C TRP A 85 -21.92 9.66 13.74
N MET A 86 -20.85 8.90 13.97
CA MET A 86 -19.68 9.39 14.71
C MET A 86 -19.02 10.55 13.97
N MET A 87 -18.88 10.40 12.66
CA MET A 87 -18.28 11.39 11.79
C MET A 87 -19.13 12.67 11.71
N THR A 88 -20.44 12.52 11.52
CA THR A 88 -21.37 13.66 11.46
C THR A 88 -21.25 14.51 12.72
N LEU A 89 -21.31 13.89 13.91
CA LEU A 89 -21.18 14.61 15.18
C LEU A 89 -19.87 15.38 15.33
N LEU A 90 -18.75 14.80 14.87
CA LEU A 90 -17.43 15.42 14.97
C LEU A 90 -17.26 16.53 13.91
N LEU A 91 -17.74 16.33 12.69
CA LEU A 91 -17.68 17.34 11.64
C LEU A 91 -18.61 18.53 11.91
N ASP A 92 -19.77 18.31 12.52
CA ASP A 92 -20.66 19.40 12.95
C ASP A 92 -19.94 20.36 13.92
N MET A 93 -19.06 19.84 14.80
CA MET A 93 -18.22 20.67 15.67
C MET A 93 -17.14 21.42 14.88
N VAL A 94 -16.57 20.80 13.85
CA VAL A 94 -15.51 21.40 13.02
C VAL A 94 -16.06 22.49 12.11
N GLN A 95 -17.26 22.30 11.55
CA GLN A 95 -17.90 23.22 10.60
C GLN A 95 -18.65 24.38 11.29
N ASP A 96 -18.94 24.25 12.58
CA ASP A 96 -19.53 25.33 13.38
C ASP A 96 -18.54 26.49 13.56
N LYS A 97 -18.88 27.64 12.96
CA LYS A 97 -18.06 28.87 13.00
C LYS A 97 -17.87 29.44 14.41
N THR A 98 -18.71 29.04 15.37
CA THR A 98 -18.61 29.48 16.78
C THR A 98 -17.69 28.57 17.59
N SER A 99 -17.25 27.44 17.03
CA SER A 99 -16.43 26.48 17.76
C SER A 99 -15.03 27.01 18.01
N PRO A 100 -14.53 26.91 19.25
CA PRO A 100 -13.17 27.32 19.57
C PRO A 100 -12.15 26.38 18.93
N THR A 101 -10.98 26.90 18.60
CA THR A 101 -9.88 26.16 17.96
C THR A 101 -9.50 24.88 18.72
N THR A 102 -9.55 24.91 20.06
CA THR A 102 -9.27 23.73 20.90
C THR A 102 -10.28 22.60 20.72
N LEU A 103 -11.55 22.92 20.49
CA LEU A 103 -12.59 21.92 20.19
C LEU A 103 -12.39 21.32 18.79
N ILE A 104 -12.05 22.15 17.81
CA ILE A 104 -11.75 21.69 16.43
C ILE A 104 -10.60 20.70 16.44
N HIS A 105 -9.49 21.02 17.11
CA HIS A 105 -8.35 20.11 17.24
C HIS A 105 -8.72 18.80 17.95
N LEU A 106 -9.53 18.88 19.01
CA LEU A 106 -10.01 17.71 19.73
C LEU A 106 -10.89 16.82 18.84
N ALA A 107 -11.81 17.41 18.08
CA ALA A 107 -12.67 16.68 17.16
C ALA A 107 -11.84 15.94 16.09
N PHE A 108 -10.86 16.60 15.48
CA PHE A 108 -9.96 15.96 14.53
C PHE A 108 -9.10 14.85 15.15
N ARG A 109 -8.69 14.99 16.40
CA ARG A 109 -7.97 13.92 17.11
C ARG A 109 -8.84 12.68 17.31
N PHE A 110 -10.12 12.85 17.63
CA PHE A 110 -11.08 11.74 17.72
C PHE A 110 -11.33 11.11 16.35
N LEU A 111 -11.47 11.92 15.29
CA LEU A 111 -11.54 11.41 13.91
C LEU A 111 -10.31 10.58 13.56
N TYR A 112 -9.10 11.07 13.89
CA TYR A 112 -7.87 10.34 13.65
C TYR A 112 -7.86 8.98 14.37
N ILE A 113 -8.29 8.91 15.63
CA ILE A 113 -8.38 7.64 16.38
C ILE A 113 -9.27 6.63 15.66
N ILE A 114 -10.43 7.05 15.14
CA ILE A 114 -11.32 6.18 14.37
C ILE A 114 -10.61 5.70 13.09
N THR A 115 -9.95 6.60 12.36
CA THR A 115 -9.22 6.23 11.14
C THR A 115 -8.05 5.30 11.39
N LYS A 116 -7.40 5.39 12.55
CA LYS A 116 -6.28 4.51 12.94
C LYS A 116 -6.76 3.07 13.12
N VAL A 117 -7.93 2.86 13.71
CA VAL A 117 -8.50 1.52 13.94
C VAL A 117 -9.13 0.98 12.67
N ARG A 118 -10.00 1.75 12.01
CA ARG A 118 -10.77 1.27 10.86
C ARG A 118 -9.98 1.23 9.55
N GLY A 119 -9.05 2.16 9.41
CA GLY A 119 -8.35 2.48 8.16
C GLY A 119 -8.97 3.69 7.44
N TYR A 120 -8.13 4.66 7.08
CA TYR A 120 -8.58 5.92 6.49
C TYR A 120 -9.36 5.75 5.16
N LYS A 121 -9.10 4.70 4.37
CA LYS A 121 -9.70 4.53 3.03
C LYS A 121 -11.22 4.41 3.05
N ILE A 122 -11.76 3.75 4.06
CA ILE A 122 -13.22 3.63 4.24
C ILE A 122 -13.77 4.95 4.75
N PHE A 123 -13.05 5.57 5.67
CA PHE A 123 -13.38 6.88 6.22
C PHE A 123 -13.42 8.00 5.16
N LEU A 124 -12.56 7.94 4.14
CA LEU A 124 -12.55 8.90 3.02
C LEU A 124 -13.88 8.98 2.27
N ARG A 125 -14.67 7.90 2.24
CA ARG A 125 -15.95 7.86 1.53
C ARG A 125 -17.05 8.64 2.25
N LEU A 126 -16.85 8.93 3.53
CA LEU A 126 -17.81 9.59 4.40
C LEU A 126 -17.57 11.11 4.49
N PHE A 127 -16.44 11.62 3.99
CA PHE A 127 -16.16 13.06 3.99
C PHE A 127 -17.11 13.84 3.08
N PRO A 128 -17.64 14.98 3.54
CA PRO A 128 -18.32 15.91 2.65
C PRO A 128 -17.32 16.41 1.60
N HIS A 129 -17.79 16.50 0.36
CA HIS A 129 -16.93 16.75 -0.80
C HIS A 129 -17.68 17.59 -1.84
N GLU A 130 -18.36 18.62 -1.36
CA GLU A 130 -19.06 19.58 -2.18
C GLU A 130 -18.16 20.77 -2.53
N VAL A 131 -18.53 21.54 -3.56
CA VAL A 131 -17.81 22.76 -3.95
C VAL A 131 -17.77 23.77 -2.79
N ALA A 132 -18.82 23.78 -1.96
CA ALA A 132 -18.91 24.64 -0.78
C ALA A 132 -17.84 24.33 0.29
N ASP A 133 -17.29 23.11 0.32
CA ASP A 133 -16.28 22.68 1.29
C ASP A 133 -14.86 23.14 0.93
N VAL A 134 -14.61 23.50 -0.34
CA VAL A 134 -13.27 23.83 -0.86
C VAL A 134 -12.63 24.99 -0.08
N GLN A 135 -13.31 26.15 -0.02
CA GLN A 135 -12.75 27.33 0.62
C GLN A 135 -12.65 27.18 2.15
N PRO A 136 -13.67 26.69 2.88
CA PRO A 136 -13.56 26.47 4.32
C PRO A 136 -12.38 25.58 4.72
N VAL A 137 -12.15 24.47 4.01
CA VAL A 137 -11.03 23.57 4.32
C VAL A 137 -9.69 24.23 3.99
N LEU A 138 -9.57 24.93 2.86
CA LEU A 138 -8.36 25.68 2.54
C LEU A 138 -8.05 26.79 3.55
N ASP A 139 -9.08 27.47 4.07
CA ASP A 139 -8.95 28.52 5.07
C ASP A 139 -8.52 27.94 6.43
N MET A 140 -8.99 26.76 6.81
CA MET A 140 -8.50 26.04 8.00
C MET A 140 -6.99 25.79 7.96
N PHE A 141 -6.40 25.55 6.78
CA PHE A 141 -4.95 25.40 6.63
C PHE A 141 -4.16 26.69 6.92
N THR A 142 -4.75 27.88 6.76
CA THR A 142 -4.06 29.16 7.03
C THR A 142 -3.72 29.32 8.52
N TYR A 143 -4.45 28.62 9.39
CA TYR A 143 -4.24 28.63 10.83
C TYR A 143 -3.33 27.48 11.30
N GLN A 144 -2.84 26.63 10.40
CA GLN A 144 -1.99 25.49 10.76
C GLN A 144 -0.51 25.84 10.62
N ASN A 145 0.30 25.31 11.54
CA ASN A 145 1.76 25.37 11.47
C ASN A 145 2.32 23.97 11.15
N PRO A 146 3.01 23.75 10.01
CA PRO A 146 3.61 22.46 9.68
C PRO A 146 4.64 21.95 10.71
N LYS A 147 5.23 22.85 11.51
CA LYS A 147 6.23 22.53 12.53
C LYS A 147 5.64 22.28 13.92
N ASP A 148 4.34 22.48 14.11
CA ASP A 148 3.72 22.26 15.41
C ASP A 148 3.54 20.75 15.70
N HIS A 149 4.01 20.25 16.83
CA HIS A 149 3.93 18.83 17.15
C HIS A 149 2.63 18.44 17.88
N GLU A 150 1.83 19.40 18.35
CA GLU A 150 0.64 19.10 19.16
C GLU A 150 -0.62 18.82 18.34
N THR A 151 -0.76 19.47 17.18
CA THR A 151 -1.99 19.44 16.38
C THR A 151 -1.86 18.68 15.06
N TRP A 152 -0.86 17.80 14.94
CA TRP A 152 -0.61 17.06 13.70
C TRP A 152 -1.81 16.21 13.25
N GLU A 153 -2.65 15.71 14.16
CA GLU A 153 -3.87 14.98 13.78
C GLU A 153 -4.86 15.86 13.01
N THR A 154 -4.92 17.15 13.34
CA THR A 154 -5.75 18.12 12.61
C THR A 154 -5.28 18.24 11.17
N ARG A 155 -3.97 18.43 10.97
CA ARG A 155 -3.38 18.57 9.64
C ARG A 155 -3.51 17.29 8.82
N TYR A 156 -3.32 16.14 9.47
CA TYR A 156 -3.53 14.82 8.85
C TYR A 156 -4.97 14.68 8.33
N MET A 157 -5.96 14.95 9.17
CA MET A 157 -7.37 14.82 8.79
C MET A 157 -7.79 15.87 7.75
N LEU A 158 -7.29 17.11 7.83
CA LEU A 158 -7.53 18.15 6.83
C LEU A 158 -6.98 17.76 5.45
N LEU A 159 -5.77 17.18 5.38
CA LEU A 159 -5.19 16.72 4.10
C LEU A 159 -5.99 15.56 3.51
N LEU A 160 -6.45 14.62 4.35
CA LEU A 160 -7.33 13.56 3.90
C LEU A 160 -8.66 14.11 3.38
N TRP A 161 -9.28 15.06 4.08
CA TRP A 161 -10.52 15.70 3.65
C TRP A 161 -10.31 16.44 2.32
N LEU A 162 -9.26 17.26 2.22
CA LEU A 162 -8.90 17.97 0.99
C LEU A 162 -8.65 16.98 -0.17
N SER A 163 -8.10 15.79 0.10
CA SER A 163 -7.90 14.77 -0.93
C SER A 163 -9.21 14.27 -1.55
N VAL A 164 -10.32 14.28 -0.80
CA VAL A 164 -11.64 13.88 -1.30
C VAL A 164 -12.30 15.05 -2.02
N ILE A 165 -12.20 16.25 -1.46
CA ILE A 165 -12.68 17.49 -2.10
C ILE A 165 -12.04 17.67 -3.49
N CYS A 166 -10.77 17.29 -3.66
CA CYS A 166 -10.11 17.35 -4.97
C CYS A 166 -10.79 16.50 -6.07
N LEU A 167 -11.65 15.55 -5.71
CA LEU A 167 -12.38 14.69 -6.65
C LEU A 167 -13.68 15.32 -7.18
N ILE A 168 -14.02 16.57 -6.81
CA ILE A 168 -15.18 17.27 -7.36
C ILE A 168 -15.13 17.29 -8.90
N PRO A 169 -16.27 17.10 -9.60
CA PRO A 169 -16.32 16.95 -11.05
C PRO A 169 -16.27 18.30 -11.80
N PHE A 170 -15.58 19.30 -11.25
CA PHE A 170 -15.48 20.64 -11.81
C PHE A 170 -14.02 21.12 -11.86
N ASP A 171 -13.67 21.81 -12.94
CA ASP A 171 -12.36 22.43 -13.12
C ASP A 171 -12.09 23.48 -12.03
N PHE A 172 -10.92 23.42 -11.40
CA PHE A 172 -10.56 24.30 -10.28
C PHE A 172 -10.45 25.75 -10.72
N SER A 173 -10.13 26.00 -11.99
CA SER A 173 -10.08 27.36 -12.54
C SER A 173 -11.42 28.10 -12.46
N ARG A 174 -12.54 27.37 -12.36
CA ARG A 174 -13.87 27.98 -12.15
C ARG A 174 -14.06 28.53 -10.74
N LEU A 175 -13.28 28.06 -9.78
CA LEU A 175 -13.37 28.45 -8.38
C LEU A 175 -12.49 29.67 -8.05
N ASP A 176 -11.57 30.03 -8.94
CA ASP A 176 -10.64 31.15 -8.77
C ASP A 176 -11.32 32.53 -8.86
N GLY A 177 -12.55 32.60 -9.39
CA GLY A 177 -13.31 33.83 -9.55
C GLY A 177 -12.55 34.89 -10.37
N ASN A 178 -12.92 36.17 -10.23
CA ASN A 178 -12.07 37.26 -10.69
C ASN A 178 -10.92 37.40 -9.69
N LEU A 179 -9.76 36.79 -10.00
CA LEU A 179 -8.49 36.93 -9.25
C LEU A 179 -8.03 38.40 -9.08
N LEU A 180 -8.72 39.35 -9.73
CA LEU A 180 -8.67 40.79 -9.51
C LEU A 180 -9.59 41.19 -8.34
N SER A 181 -9.18 40.91 -7.11
CA SER A 181 -9.85 41.46 -5.91
C SER A 181 -8.88 42.41 -5.21
N GLN A 182 -9.19 43.71 -5.24
CA GLN A 182 -8.40 44.86 -4.74
C GLN A 182 -7.06 45.16 -5.47
N PRO A 183 -6.71 46.45 -5.69
CA PRO A 183 -5.44 46.81 -6.32
C PRO A 183 -4.28 46.52 -5.34
N GLY A 184 -3.61 45.37 -5.51
CA GLY A 184 -2.39 45.01 -4.78
C GLY A 184 -2.32 43.57 -4.27
N GLU A 185 -3.45 42.86 -4.13
CA GLU A 185 -3.48 41.47 -3.65
C GLU A 185 -3.88 40.51 -4.76
N THR A 186 -2.88 39.97 -5.47
CA THR A 186 -3.12 38.85 -6.39
C THR A 186 -3.43 37.61 -5.57
N ARG A 187 -4.70 37.23 -5.46
CA ARG A 187 -5.10 35.97 -4.81
C ARG A 187 -4.44 34.81 -5.54
N MET A 188 -3.78 33.92 -4.81
CA MET A 188 -3.17 32.72 -5.39
C MET A 188 -4.27 31.79 -5.95
N PRO A 189 -4.12 31.27 -7.18
CA PRO A 189 -5.04 30.27 -7.72
C PRO A 189 -5.17 29.06 -6.79
N ILE A 190 -6.36 28.47 -6.73
CA ILE A 190 -6.67 27.35 -5.83
C ILE A 190 -5.77 26.15 -6.13
N MET A 191 -5.47 25.89 -7.41
CA MET A 191 -4.55 24.82 -7.78
C MET A 191 -3.17 25.01 -7.16
N ASP A 192 -2.64 26.24 -7.20
CA ASP A 192 -1.33 26.58 -6.64
C ASP A 192 -1.34 26.51 -5.12
N ARG A 193 -2.43 26.97 -4.49
CA ARG A 193 -2.60 26.89 -3.03
C ARG A 193 -2.63 25.43 -2.55
N ILE A 194 -3.36 24.55 -3.24
CA ILE A 194 -3.40 23.12 -2.90
C ILE A 194 -2.03 22.48 -3.08
N LEU A 195 -1.33 22.80 -4.18
CA LEU A 195 -0.02 22.23 -4.47
C LEU A 195 1.02 22.68 -3.43
N GLN A 196 1.04 23.97 -3.07
CA GLN A 196 1.93 24.50 -2.04
C GLN A 196 1.68 23.85 -0.67
N ILE A 197 0.41 23.65 -0.30
CA ILE A 197 0.05 22.91 0.92
C ILE A 197 0.64 21.50 0.85
N ALA A 198 0.38 20.78 -0.24
CA ALA A 198 0.86 19.42 -0.40
C ALA A 198 2.38 19.31 -0.32
N GLU A 199 3.13 20.14 -1.07
CA GLU A 199 4.59 20.19 -1.05
C GLU A 199 5.13 20.47 0.36
N SER A 200 4.53 21.41 1.08
CA SER A 200 4.95 21.75 2.45
C SER A 200 4.79 20.60 3.44
N TYR A 201 3.77 19.75 3.24
CA TYR A 201 3.51 18.59 4.10
C TYR A 201 4.15 17.29 3.59
N LEU A 202 4.68 17.24 2.36
CA LEU A 202 5.47 16.09 1.92
C LEU A 202 6.84 16.02 2.63
N VAL A 203 7.33 17.15 3.13
CA VAL A 203 8.67 17.25 3.74
C VAL A 203 8.64 17.33 5.27
N VAL A 204 7.50 17.02 5.92
CA VAL A 204 7.42 16.99 7.39
C VAL A 204 7.73 15.60 7.95
N GLY A 205 8.30 15.56 9.16
CA GLY A 205 8.73 14.32 9.82
C GLY A 205 7.61 13.45 10.40
N ASP A 206 6.39 13.97 10.52
CA ASP A 206 5.26 13.30 11.16
C ASP A 206 4.39 12.50 10.15
N LYS A 207 3.29 11.92 10.65
CA LYS A 207 2.38 11.09 9.85
C LYS A 207 1.54 11.89 8.85
N VAL A 208 1.52 13.22 8.94
CA VAL A 208 0.82 14.14 8.02
C VAL A 208 1.36 13.97 6.60
N ARG A 209 2.64 13.61 6.47
CA ARG A 209 3.29 13.26 5.20
C ARG A 209 2.56 12.20 4.39
N ASP A 210 2.05 11.15 5.05
CA ASP A 210 1.31 10.07 4.38
C ASP A 210 0.01 10.61 3.77
N ALA A 211 -0.68 11.53 4.46
CA ALA A 211 -1.90 12.16 3.97
C ALA A 211 -1.62 13.16 2.84
N ALA A 212 -0.48 13.87 2.88
CA ALA A 212 -0.03 14.73 1.80
C ALA A 212 0.19 13.93 0.50
N ALA A 213 0.83 12.75 0.59
CA ALA A 213 1.00 11.87 -0.56
C ALA A 213 -0.36 11.38 -1.14
N VAL A 214 -1.37 11.14 -0.29
CA VAL A 214 -2.73 10.80 -0.75
C VAL A 214 -3.36 11.99 -1.48
N LEU A 215 -3.27 13.21 -0.92
CA LEU A 215 -3.76 14.44 -1.54
C LEU A 215 -3.16 14.63 -2.94
N VAL A 216 -1.84 14.63 -3.04
CA VAL A 216 -1.12 14.84 -4.32
C VAL A 216 -1.57 13.82 -5.35
N SER A 217 -1.63 12.54 -4.99
CA SER A 217 -1.94 11.48 -5.95
C SER A 217 -3.32 11.64 -6.59
N LYS A 218 -4.31 12.13 -5.86
CA LYS A 218 -5.66 12.38 -6.37
C LYS A 218 -5.77 13.72 -7.10
N PHE A 219 -5.04 14.73 -6.62
CA PHE A 219 -5.05 16.07 -7.18
C PHE A 219 -4.33 16.14 -8.53
N ILE A 220 -3.06 15.68 -8.60
CA ILE A 220 -2.23 15.74 -9.81
C ILE A 220 -2.77 14.86 -10.93
N THR A 221 -3.40 13.73 -10.61
CA THR A 221 -3.95 12.82 -11.62
C THR A 221 -5.30 13.27 -12.18
N ARG A 222 -5.84 14.40 -11.71
CA ARG A 222 -7.09 14.96 -12.19
C ARG A 222 -6.92 15.59 -13.58
N PRO A 223 -7.87 15.43 -14.53
CA PRO A 223 -7.66 15.82 -15.93
C PRO A 223 -7.21 17.27 -16.17
N ASP A 224 -7.81 18.25 -15.48
CA ASP A 224 -7.52 19.68 -15.63
C ASP A 224 -6.24 20.12 -14.90
N VAL A 225 -5.95 19.51 -13.75
CA VAL A 225 -4.72 19.76 -12.97
C VAL A 225 -3.52 19.14 -13.68
N LYS A 226 -3.65 17.90 -14.15
CA LYS A 226 -2.61 17.17 -14.87
C LYS A 226 -1.99 18.02 -15.98
N GLN A 227 -2.84 18.59 -16.83
CA GLN A 227 -2.42 19.40 -17.98
C GLN A 227 -1.61 20.65 -17.60
N ARG A 228 -1.72 21.12 -16.35
CA ARG A 228 -1.14 22.40 -15.91
C ARG A 228 -0.06 22.25 -14.84
N LYS A 229 -0.02 21.13 -14.11
CA LYS A 229 0.77 20.99 -12.88
C LYS A 229 1.53 19.68 -12.76
N MET A 230 1.25 18.67 -13.59
CA MET A 230 1.93 17.38 -13.46
C MET A 230 3.42 17.47 -13.80
N ASP A 231 3.79 18.18 -14.87
CA ASP A 231 5.19 18.42 -15.25
C ASP A 231 5.96 19.09 -14.11
N ASP A 232 5.49 20.26 -13.68
CA ASP A 232 6.12 21.05 -12.60
C ASP A 232 6.29 20.24 -11.31
N PHE A 233 5.27 19.48 -10.92
CA PHE A 233 5.32 18.69 -9.68
C PHE A 233 6.28 17.50 -9.79
N LEU A 234 6.34 16.83 -10.95
CA LEU A 234 7.29 15.76 -11.18
C LEU A 234 8.72 16.30 -11.20
N ASP A 235 8.97 17.41 -11.88
CA ASP A 235 10.28 18.09 -11.88
C ASP A 235 10.71 18.48 -10.47
N TRP A 236 9.80 19.08 -9.68
CA TRP A 236 10.04 19.37 -8.27
C TRP A 236 10.38 18.12 -7.47
N SER A 237 9.63 17.02 -7.67
CA SER A 237 9.85 15.75 -6.97
C SER A 237 11.22 15.15 -7.32
N LEU A 238 11.59 15.13 -8.59
CA LEU A 238 12.87 14.59 -9.06
C LEU A 238 14.06 15.44 -8.59
N CYS A 239 13.95 16.76 -8.66
CA CYS A 239 14.96 17.68 -8.12
C CYS A 239 15.12 17.51 -6.60
N THR A 240 14.00 17.31 -5.89
CA THR A 240 13.99 17.08 -4.44
C THR A 240 14.68 15.77 -4.08
N LEU A 241 14.42 14.68 -4.81
CA LEU A 241 15.12 13.40 -4.63
C LEU A 241 16.61 13.52 -4.95
N ALA A 242 16.98 14.19 -6.04
CA ALA A 242 18.37 14.34 -6.45
C ALA A 242 19.22 15.17 -5.47
N ARG A 243 18.60 16.09 -4.73
CA ARG A 243 19.27 16.97 -3.75
C ARG A 243 19.27 16.40 -2.33
N SER A 244 18.47 15.37 -2.07
CA SER A 244 18.34 14.76 -0.74
C SER A 244 19.31 13.60 -0.57
N SER A 245 19.80 13.40 0.65
CA SER A 245 20.64 12.25 1.01
C SER A 245 20.04 11.49 2.19
N PHE A 246 19.97 10.17 2.06
CA PHE A 246 19.54 9.27 3.13
C PHE A 246 20.55 9.18 4.30
N GLU A 247 21.68 9.88 4.22
CA GLU A 247 22.65 10.01 5.32
C GLU A 247 22.22 11.08 6.36
N THR A 248 21.28 11.95 6.00
CA THR A 248 20.77 13.03 6.85
C THR A 248 19.34 12.76 7.28
N ILE A 249 18.95 13.18 8.49
CA ILE A 249 17.57 13.01 8.98
C ILE A 249 16.58 13.76 8.08
N ASP A 250 16.88 15.01 7.73
CA ASP A 250 16.03 15.82 6.86
C ASP A 250 15.90 15.23 5.45
N GLY A 251 16.99 14.68 4.91
CA GLY A 251 16.98 13.98 3.63
C GLY A 251 16.13 12.70 3.69
N ILE A 252 16.21 11.91 4.76
CA ILE A 252 15.34 10.73 4.94
C ILE A 252 13.86 11.12 4.92
N ILE A 253 13.50 12.17 5.67
CA ILE A 253 12.11 12.66 5.75
C ILE A 253 11.61 13.12 4.37
N THR A 254 12.42 13.92 3.68
CA THR A 254 12.12 14.49 2.38
C THR A 254 11.99 13.41 1.30
N MET A 255 12.92 12.46 1.26
CA MET A 255 12.89 11.33 0.34
C MET A 255 11.67 10.45 0.60
N ASP A 256 11.32 10.20 1.87
CA ASP A 256 10.17 9.37 2.22
C ASP A 256 8.88 9.93 1.63
N GLY A 257 8.58 11.21 1.88
CA GLY A 257 7.36 11.83 1.36
C GLY A 257 7.32 11.90 -0.16
N THR A 258 8.45 12.25 -0.77
CA THR A 258 8.56 12.34 -2.23
C THR A 258 8.36 10.98 -2.90
N LEU A 259 9.00 9.92 -2.38
CA LEU A 259 8.81 8.56 -2.87
C LEU A 259 7.38 8.06 -2.64
N GLN A 260 6.76 8.39 -1.50
CA GLN A 260 5.36 8.08 -1.25
C GLN A 260 4.44 8.74 -2.28
N ALA A 261 4.63 10.04 -2.56
CA ALA A 261 3.85 10.78 -3.54
C ALA A 261 3.97 10.17 -4.93
N LEU A 262 5.20 9.93 -5.41
CA LEU A 262 5.46 9.30 -6.70
C LEU A 262 4.81 7.90 -6.77
N ALA A 263 5.01 7.05 -5.76
CA ALA A 263 4.42 5.72 -5.74
C ALA A 263 2.88 5.74 -5.76
N GLN A 264 2.25 6.76 -5.17
CA GLN A 264 0.80 6.93 -5.25
C GLN A 264 0.33 7.51 -6.59
N ILE A 265 1.06 8.47 -7.18
CA ILE A 265 0.77 9.01 -8.52
C ILE A 265 0.79 7.87 -9.55
N PHE A 266 1.85 7.08 -9.61
CA PHE A 266 1.94 5.95 -10.56
C PHE A 266 0.99 4.78 -10.22
N LYS A 267 0.36 4.79 -9.04
CA LYS A 267 -0.69 3.82 -8.69
C LYS A 267 -2.07 4.27 -9.17
N HIS A 268 -2.37 5.57 -9.10
CA HIS A 268 -3.71 6.13 -9.33
C HIS A 268 -3.85 6.82 -10.68
N GLY A 269 -2.75 7.31 -11.25
CA GLY A 269 -2.70 7.92 -12.57
C GLY A 269 -2.94 6.91 -13.68
N LYS A 270 -3.48 7.40 -14.80
CA LYS A 270 -3.67 6.58 -15.99
C LYS A 270 -2.31 6.29 -16.63
N ARG A 271 -2.17 5.09 -17.20
CA ARG A 271 -0.92 4.69 -17.87
C ARG A 271 -0.50 5.68 -18.95
N GLU A 272 -1.43 6.11 -19.79
CA GLU A 272 -1.18 7.07 -20.88
C GLU A 272 -0.59 8.39 -20.39
N ASP A 273 -0.98 8.82 -19.20
CA ASP A 273 -0.56 10.08 -18.59
C ASP A 273 0.78 9.95 -17.87
N CYS A 274 1.05 8.80 -17.25
CA CYS A 274 2.28 8.57 -16.49
C CYS A 274 3.44 8.04 -17.34
N LEU A 275 3.15 7.37 -18.47
CA LEU A 275 4.15 6.73 -19.31
C LEU A 275 5.25 7.68 -19.80
N PRO A 276 4.97 8.93 -20.23
CA PRO A 276 6.00 9.86 -20.70
C PRO A 276 7.10 10.17 -19.66
N TYR A 277 6.79 10.01 -18.37
CA TYR A 277 7.69 10.32 -17.26
C TYR A 277 8.35 9.08 -16.66
N ALA A 278 7.89 7.88 -17.02
CA ALA A 278 8.25 6.66 -16.32
C ALA A 278 9.77 6.37 -16.38
N ASP A 279 10.39 6.54 -17.55
CA ASP A 279 11.83 6.34 -17.72
C ASP A 279 12.66 7.36 -16.94
N THR A 280 12.27 8.64 -16.98
CA THR A 280 12.97 9.71 -16.24
C THR A 280 12.89 9.47 -14.73
N VAL A 281 11.73 9.06 -14.23
CA VAL A 281 11.55 8.73 -12.81
C VAL A 281 12.36 7.50 -12.42
N LEU A 282 12.41 6.47 -13.26
CA LEU A 282 13.24 5.28 -13.03
C LEU A 282 14.72 5.64 -12.94
N GLN A 283 15.24 6.39 -13.91
CA GLN A 283 16.64 6.83 -13.92
C GLN A 283 17.01 7.68 -12.71
N CYS A 284 16.11 8.56 -12.27
CA CYS A 284 16.33 9.33 -11.04
C CYS A 284 16.36 8.43 -9.80
N LEU A 285 15.46 7.45 -9.74
CA LEU A 285 15.39 6.50 -8.62
C LEU A 285 16.66 5.65 -8.51
N ASP A 286 17.21 5.21 -9.64
CA ASP A 286 18.46 4.43 -9.70
C ASP A 286 19.63 5.25 -9.13
N ARG A 287 19.69 6.54 -9.45
CA ARG A 287 20.72 7.46 -8.93
C ARG A 287 20.62 7.68 -7.42
N CYS A 288 19.44 7.51 -6.81
CA CYS A 288 19.27 7.62 -5.37
C CYS A 288 19.90 6.46 -4.59
N ARG A 289 20.30 5.35 -5.24
CA ARG A 289 20.96 4.19 -4.60
C ARG A 289 20.28 3.72 -3.31
N LEU A 290 18.95 3.72 -3.30
CA LEU A 290 18.15 3.34 -2.14
C LEU A 290 18.53 1.98 -1.54
N PRO A 291 18.91 0.92 -2.30
CA PRO A 291 19.34 -0.35 -1.73
C PRO A 291 20.48 -0.25 -0.71
N GLU A 292 21.34 0.78 -0.82
CA GLU A 292 22.45 1.05 0.10
C GLU A 292 21.99 1.71 1.41
N SER A 293 20.77 2.24 1.46
CA SER A 293 20.23 2.94 2.64
C SER A 293 19.99 2.00 3.81
N ASN A 294 20.33 2.45 5.01
CA ASN A 294 19.97 1.73 6.23
C ASN A 294 18.48 1.77 6.55
N GLN A 295 17.73 2.72 5.99
CA GLN A 295 16.32 2.93 6.30
C GLN A 295 15.39 1.97 5.52
N THR A 296 14.78 1.02 6.22
CA THR A 296 13.87 0.02 5.65
C THR A 296 12.72 0.63 4.85
N LEU A 297 12.16 1.75 5.33
CA LEU A 297 11.02 2.40 4.69
C LEU A 297 11.37 2.96 3.31
N LEU A 298 12.53 3.60 3.17
CA LEU A 298 12.99 4.14 1.87
C LEU A 298 13.22 3.02 0.87
N ARG A 299 13.86 1.91 1.28
CA ARG A 299 14.06 0.73 0.42
C ARG A 299 12.74 0.11 -0.03
N LYS A 300 11.78 -0.03 0.91
CA LYS A 300 10.42 -0.52 0.61
C LYS A 300 9.72 0.39 -0.40
N LEU A 301 9.78 1.71 -0.21
CA LEU A 301 9.15 2.67 -1.11
C LEU A 301 9.81 2.69 -2.49
N GLY A 302 11.13 2.57 -2.56
CA GLY A 302 11.87 2.41 -3.81
C GLY A 302 11.37 1.20 -4.60
N VAL A 303 11.39 0.01 -4.00
CA VAL A 303 10.86 -1.23 -4.62
C VAL A 303 9.39 -1.08 -5.03
N LYS A 304 8.59 -0.40 -4.21
CA LYS A 304 7.18 -0.15 -4.52
C LYS A 304 7.00 0.79 -5.72
N LEU A 305 7.82 1.83 -5.85
CA LEU A 305 7.81 2.73 -7.00
C LEU A 305 8.29 2.01 -8.27
N VAL A 306 9.39 1.26 -8.21
CA VAL A 306 9.89 0.39 -9.28
C VAL A 306 8.79 -0.53 -9.81
N GLN A 307 8.05 -1.19 -8.92
CA GLN A 307 6.88 -2.01 -9.31
C GLN A 307 5.84 -1.20 -10.09
N ARG A 308 5.53 0.04 -9.68
CA ARG A 308 4.52 0.87 -10.37
C ARG A 308 5.01 1.36 -11.73
N LEU A 309 6.29 1.69 -11.85
CA LEU A 309 6.93 2.06 -13.11
C LEU A 309 6.89 0.88 -14.11
N GLY A 310 7.26 -0.32 -13.67
CA GLY A 310 7.12 -1.55 -14.48
C GLY A 310 5.71 -1.78 -15.00
N LEU A 311 4.71 -1.60 -14.14
CA LEU A 311 3.30 -1.68 -14.52
C LEU A 311 2.82 -0.49 -15.36
N THR A 312 3.60 0.58 -15.47
CA THR A 312 3.34 1.68 -16.39
C THR A 312 3.93 1.38 -17.77
N PHE A 313 5.14 0.81 -17.84
CA PHE A 313 5.71 0.33 -19.11
C PHE A 313 4.84 -0.73 -19.77
N LEU A 314 4.40 -1.74 -19.01
CA LEU A 314 3.61 -2.86 -19.54
C LEU A 314 2.11 -2.53 -19.60
N LYS A 315 1.46 -2.76 -20.76
CA LYS A 315 0.01 -2.59 -20.91
C LYS A 315 -0.74 -3.54 -19.97
N PRO A 316 -1.86 -3.12 -19.34
CA PRO A 316 -2.71 -4.02 -18.56
C PRO A 316 -3.22 -5.18 -19.43
N LYS A 317 -2.89 -6.41 -19.03
CA LYS A 317 -3.21 -7.65 -19.74
C LYS A 317 -3.53 -8.74 -18.72
N VAL A 318 -4.45 -9.62 -19.07
CA VAL A 318 -4.61 -10.91 -18.39
C VAL A 318 -3.89 -11.94 -19.25
N ALA A 319 -2.80 -12.51 -18.76
CA ALA A 319 -2.07 -13.56 -19.45
C ALA A 319 -3.01 -14.75 -19.78
N SER A 320 -3.24 -15.00 -21.07
CA SER A 320 -4.03 -16.13 -21.57
C SER A 320 -3.35 -17.46 -21.25
N TRP A 321 -2.02 -17.48 -21.28
CA TRP A 321 -1.16 -18.64 -20.99
C TRP A 321 -1.12 -19.04 -19.51
N ARG A 322 -1.65 -18.21 -18.60
CA ARG A 322 -1.63 -18.49 -17.15
C ARG A 322 -2.38 -19.79 -16.84
N TYR A 323 -1.87 -20.57 -15.90
CA TYR A 323 -2.54 -21.75 -15.39
C TYR A 323 -3.87 -21.36 -14.71
N GLN A 324 -4.95 -22.07 -15.08
CA GLN A 324 -6.29 -21.86 -14.53
C GLN A 324 -6.75 -23.13 -13.83
N ARG A 325 -6.80 -23.09 -12.49
CA ARG A 325 -7.43 -24.13 -11.68
C ARG A 325 -8.94 -23.98 -11.73
N GLY A 326 -9.56 -24.53 -12.77
CA GLY A 326 -11.01 -24.46 -13.00
C GLY A 326 -11.59 -23.03 -13.01
N CYS A 327 -12.91 -22.94 -13.12
CA CYS A 327 -13.59 -21.64 -13.15
C CYS A 327 -13.58 -21.00 -11.76
N ARG A 328 -12.93 -19.83 -11.62
CA ARG A 328 -12.94 -19.02 -10.38
C ARG A 328 -14.25 -18.23 -10.17
N SER A 329 -15.21 -18.33 -11.09
CA SER A 329 -16.52 -17.72 -10.96
C SER A 329 -17.52 -18.74 -10.45
N LEU A 330 -18.05 -18.52 -9.26
CA LEU A 330 -19.14 -19.33 -8.70
C LEU A 330 -20.33 -19.41 -9.67
N ALA A 331 -20.64 -18.30 -10.35
CA ALA A 331 -21.71 -18.26 -11.35
C ALA A 331 -21.42 -19.13 -12.59
N ALA A 332 -20.15 -19.24 -13.01
CA ALA A 332 -19.74 -20.13 -14.09
C ALA A 332 -19.77 -21.60 -13.62
N ASN A 333 -19.31 -21.89 -12.41
CA ASN A 333 -19.38 -23.23 -11.80
C ASN A 333 -20.82 -23.73 -11.67
N LEU A 334 -21.73 -22.86 -11.24
CA LEU A 334 -23.17 -23.17 -11.14
C LEU A 334 -23.79 -23.45 -12.52
N LYS A 335 -23.38 -22.73 -13.58
CA LYS A 335 -23.85 -22.96 -14.96
C LYS A 335 -23.28 -24.26 -15.56
N LEU A 336 -22.01 -24.55 -15.34
CA LEU A 336 -21.35 -25.78 -15.80
C LEU A 336 -21.94 -27.02 -15.10
N SER A 337 -22.20 -26.91 -13.80
CA SER A 337 -22.89 -27.95 -13.02
C SER A 337 -24.31 -28.20 -13.52
N ALA A 338 -25.02 -27.18 -14.00
CA ALA A 338 -26.35 -27.32 -14.60
C ALA A 338 -26.36 -27.91 -16.02
N GLN A 339 -25.24 -27.88 -16.75
CA GLN A 339 -25.15 -28.32 -18.15
C GLN A 339 -24.44 -29.67 -18.35
N GLY A 340 -23.93 -30.32 -17.30
CA GLY A 340 -23.38 -31.67 -17.37
C GLY A 340 -22.17 -31.85 -18.29
N GLN A 341 -21.47 -30.76 -18.65
CA GLN A 341 -20.30 -30.83 -19.53
C GLN A 341 -19.03 -31.16 -18.73
N SER A 342 -18.40 -32.29 -19.06
CA SER A 342 -17.15 -32.79 -18.45
C SER A 342 -15.99 -31.80 -18.61
N GLU A 343 -15.19 -31.65 -17.54
CA GLU A 343 -14.00 -30.80 -17.41
C GLU A 343 -12.91 -31.07 -18.47
N GLN A 344 -12.96 -32.22 -19.15
CA GLN A 344 -11.93 -32.67 -20.10
C GLN A 344 -11.83 -31.83 -21.39
N LYS A 345 -12.83 -31.01 -21.73
CA LYS A 345 -12.79 -30.19 -22.96
C LYS A 345 -11.91 -28.93 -22.85
N LEU A 346 -11.62 -28.46 -21.63
CA LEU A 346 -10.80 -27.25 -21.38
C LEU A 346 -9.29 -27.54 -21.38
N LEU A 347 -8.88 -28.78 -21.10
CA LEU A 347 -7.46 -29.17 -21.05
C LEU A 347 -6.82 -29.28 -22.44
N LEU A 348 -7.60 -29.48 -23.51
CA LEU A 348 -7.07 -29.60 -24.86
C LEU A 348 -6.86 -28.23 -25.54
N ASP A 349 -7.69 -27.24 -25.19
CA ASP A 349 -7.60 -25.86 -25.71
C ASP A 349 -6.41 -25.08 -25.10
N SER A 350 -5.95 -25.45 -23.90
CA SER A 350 -4.79 -24.81 -23.25
C SER A 350 -3.44 -25.30 -23.80
N VAL A 351 -3.39 -26.50 -24.38
CA VAL A 351 -2.19 -27.08 -24.99
C VAL A 351 -2.05 -26.67 -26.47
N THR A 352 -3.13 -26.23 -27.11
CA THR A 352 -3.18 -25.91 -28.55
C THR A 352 -3.38 -24.42 -28.88
N ALA A 353 -3.39 -23.53 -27.88
CA ALA A 353 -3.27 -22.10 -28.12
C ALA A 353 -1.85 -21.78 -28.62
N VAL A 354 -1.65 -21.94 -29.91
CA VAL A 354 -0.47 -21.50 -30.66
C VAL A 354 -0.22 -20.04 -30.34
N ASP A 355 1.02 -19.74 -29.95
CA ASP A 355 1.52 -18.41 -29.60
C ASP A 355 1.09 -17.36 -30.62
N GLY A 356 0.28 -16.40 -30.16
CA GLY A 356 -0.02 -15.17 -30.90
C GLY A 356 0.77 -13.97 -30.38
N ASP A 357 1.88 -14.18 -29.67
CA ASP A 357 2.58 -13.15 -28.88
C ASP A 357 3.98 -12.80 -29.46
N GLU A 358 4.27 -13.11 -30.73
CA GLU A 358 5.63 -12.97 -31.31
C GLU A 358 6.09 -11.55 -31.67
N ASP A 359 5.24 -10.52 -31.60
CA ASP A 359 5.66 -9.12 -31.83
C ASP A 359 5.25 -8.22 -30.65
N TYR A 360 5.88 -8.39 -29.50
CA TYR A 360 5.78 -7.42 -28.41
C TYR A 360 7.13 -6.73 -28.19
N ASP A 361 7.25 -5.50 -28.66
CA ASP A 361 8.32 -4.60 -28.25
C ASP A 361 8.19 -4.36 -26.74
N ILE A 362 9.07 -5.00 -25.97
CA ILE A 362 9.15 -4.79 -24.53
C ILE A 362 10.03 -3.58 -24.30
N PRO A 363 9.52 -2.53 -23.62
CA PRO A 363 10.33 -1.36 -23.32
C PRO A 363 11.57 -1.74 -22.51
N GLU A 364 12.72 -1.16 -22.85
CA GLU A 364 14.02 -1.42 -22.19
C GLU A 364 13.94 -1.26 -20.65
N GLY A 365 13.14 -0.30 -20.16
CA GLY A 365 12.94 -0.09 -18.73
C GLY A 365 12.36 -1.28 -17.96
N VAL A 366 11.74 -2.27 -18.64
CA VAL A 366 11.16 -3.47 -18.00
C VAL A 366 12.24 -4.39 -17.45
N GLU A 367 13.37 -4.54 -18.15
CA GLU A 367 14.48 -5.40 -17.71
C GLU A 367 15.10 -4.84 -16.43
N SER A 368 15.44 -3.54 -16.41
CA SER A 368 15.93 -2.84 -15.22
C SER A 368 14.97 -2.98 -14.03
N VAL A 369 13.66 -2.86 -14.28
CA VAL A 369 12.65 -3.07 -13.23
C VAL A 369 12.71 -4.50 -12.67
N ILE A 370 12.78 -5.52 -13.52
CA ILE A 370 12.85 -6.92 -13.08
C ILE A 370 14.13 -7.17 -12.28
N GLU A 371 15.27 -6.68 -12.74
CA GLU A 371 16.55 -6.80 -12.04
C GLU A 371 16.49 -6.17 -10.64
N GLN A 372 15.97 -4.94 -10.53
CA GLN A 372 15.80 -4.27 -9.24
C GLN A 372 14.85 -5.02 -8.30
N LEU A 373 13.79 -5.64 -8.83
CA LEU A 373 12.90 -6.47 -8.03
C LEU A 373 13.59 -7.76 -7.56
N LEU A 374 14.42 -8.40 -8.39
CA LEU A 374 15.21 -9.58 -8.01
C LEU A 374 16.25 -9.23 -6.93
N VAL A 375 16.92 -8.08 -7.02
CA VAL A 375 17.78 -7.56 -5.94
C VAL A 375 16.95 -7.34 -4.67
N GLY A 376 15.75 -6.78 -4.79
CA GLY A 376 14.82 -6.57 -3.67
C GLY A 376 14.39 -7.87 -2.95
N LEU A 377 14.39 -9.03 -3.63
CA LEU A 377 14.15 -10.33 -2.98
C LEU A 377 15.25 -10.71 -1.98
N LYS A 378 16.44 -10.14 -2.12
CA LYS A 378 17.60 -10.42 -1.27
C LYS A 378 17.77 -9.40 -0.13
N ASP A 379 16.84 -8.47 0.02
CA ASP A 379 16.91 -7.41 1.03
C ASP A 379 16.96 -7.98 2.47
N LYS A 380 17.61 -7.22 3.37
CA LYS A 380 17.73 -7.58 4.79
C LYS A 380 16.39 -7.62 5.52
N ASP A 381 15.40 -6.85 5.08
CA ASP A 381 14.10 -6.72 5.73
C ASP A 381 12.99 -7.42 4.96
N THR A 382 12.17 -8.21 5.66
CA THR A 382 11.07 -8.99 5.08
C THR A 382 10.05 -8.13 4.33
N VAL A 383 9.75 -6.93 4.83
CA VAL A 383 8.78 -6.02 4.19
C VAL A 383 9.21 -5.56 2.81
N VAL A 384 10.52 -5.45 2.56
CA VAL A 384 11.07 -5.10 1.24
C VAL A 384 11.00 -6.30 0.31
N ARG A 385 11.43 -7.47 0.78
CA ARG A 385 11.34 -8.74 0.02
C ARG A 385 9.92 -9.08 -0.40
N TRP A 386 8.95 -8.88 0.49
CA TRP A 386 7.54 -9.08 0.19
C TRP A 386 7.02 -8.10 -0.88
N SER A 387 7.42 -6.82 -0.80
CA SER A 387 7.09 -5.83 -1.83
C SER A 387 7.68 -6.22 -3.19
N ALA A 388 8.91 -6.72 -3.21
CA ALA A 388 9.59 -7.20 -4.41
C ALA A 388 8.92 -8.44 -5.01
N ALA A 389 8.59 -9.45 -4.18
CA ALA A 389 7.86 -10.65 -4.58
C ALA A 389 6.49 -10.32 -5.22
N LYS A 390 5.73 -9.41 -4.60
CA LYS A 390 4.49 -8.87 -5.19
C LYS A 390 4.74 -8.14 -6.51
N GLY A 391 5.86 -7.43 -6.62
CA GLY A 391 6.38 -6.81 -7.84
C GLY A 391 6.49 -7.83 -8.97
N ILE A 392 7.31 -8.86 -8.75
CA ILE A 392 7.59 -9.94 -9.70
C ILE A 392 6.29 -10.60 -10.16
N GLY A 393 5.41 -10.99 -9.21
CA GLY A 393 4.13 -11.61 -9.56
C GLY A 393 3.21 -10.71 -10.39
N ARG A 394 3.21 -9.39 -10.17
CA ARG A 394 2.41 -8.46 -10.99
C ARG A 394 3.03 -8.21 -12.38
N MET A 395 4.36 -8.14 -12.46
CA MET A 395 5.11 -7.93 -13.70
C MET A 395 5.00 -9.16 -14.61
N ALA A 396 5.32 -10.35 -14.11
CA ALA A 396 5.26 -11.60 -14.85
C ALA A 396 3.87 -11.84 -15.47
N GLY A 397 2.80 -11.43 -14.78
CA GLY A 397 1.42 -11.55 -15.30
C GLY A 397 1.09 -10.68 -16.51
N ARG A 398 1.97 -9.75 -16.89
CA ARG A 398 1.83 -8.90 -18.09
C ARG A 398 2.81 -9.26 -19.20
N LEU A 399 3.79 -10.11 -18.92
CA LEU A 399 4.79 -10.55 -19.90
C LEU A 399 4.24 -11.66 -20.81
N PRO A 400 4.81 -11.81 -22.01
CA PRO A 400 4.68 -13.03 -22.79
C PRO A 400 5.13 -14.26 -22.00
N LYS A 401 4.63 -15.44 -22.38
CA LYS A 401 4.86 -16.69 -21.65
C LYS A 401 6.33 -17.01 -21.45
N VAL A 402 7.14 -16.86 -22.51
CA VAL A 402 8.58 -17.17 -22.51
C VAL A 402 9.31 -16.32 -21.47
N LEU A 403 9.11 -15.00 -21.51
CA LEU A 403 9.78 -14.08 -20.60
C LEU A 403 9.26 -14.17 -19.16
N ALA A 404 7.99 -14.52 -18.98
CA ALA A 404 7.48 -14.82 -17.65
C ALA A 404 8.11 -16.08 -17.07
N ASP A 405 8.38 -17.10 -17.89
CA ASP A 405 9.11 -18.31 -17.50
C ASP A 405 10.60 -18.02 -17.23
N ASP A 406 11.23 -17.10 -17.98
CA ASP A 406 12.59 -16.62 -17.68
C ASP A 406 12.66 -15.95 -16.31
N VAL A 407 11.67 -15.13 -15.96
CA VAL A 407 11.55 -14.54 -14.61
C VAL A 407 11.42 -15.62 -13.53
N VAL A 408 10.70 -16.72 -13.78
CA VAL A 408 10.67 -17.88 -12.86
C VAL A 408 12.07 -18.47 -12.71
N GLY A 409 12.81 -18.62 -13.82
CA GLY A 409 14.21 -19.03 -13.81
C GLY A 409 15.09 -18.15 -12.91
N SER A 410 15.03 -16.83 -13.08
CA SER A 410 15.79 -15.89 -12.25
C SER A 410 15.39 -15.93 -10.76
N VAL A 411 14.12 -16.23 -10.45
CA VAL A 411 13.69 -16.45 -9.07
C VAL A 411 14.29 -17.74 -8.50
N LEU A 412 14.43 -18.79 -9.30
CA LEU A 412 15.04 -20.06 -8.88
C LEU A 412 16.53 -19.90 -8.55
N ASP A 413 17.23 -18.94 -9.16
CA ASP A 413 18.62 -18.63 -8.81
C ASP A 413 18.81 -18.19 -7.35
N CYS A 414 17.75 -17.66 -6.70
CA CYS A 414 17.76 -17.32 -5.28
C CYS A 414 17.98 -18.53 -4.35
N PHE A 415 17.80 -19.76 -4.87
CA PHE A 415 17.96 -21.03 -4.13
C PHE A 415 19.32 -21.69 -4.35
N SER A 416 20.30 -20.95 -4.90
CA SER A 416 21.68 -21.41 -4.98
C SER A 416 22.31 -21.54 -3.58
N PHE A 417 23.30 -22.42 -3.45
CA PHE A 417 24.08 -22.57 -2.21
C PHE A 417 24.98 -21.36 -1.91
N GLN A 418 25.23 -20.52 -2.92
CA GLN A 418 26.00 -19.28 -2.79
C GLN A 418 25.16 -18.12 -2.25
N GLU A 419 23.84 -18.29 -2.26
CA GLU A 419 22.88 -17.28 -1.83
C GLU A 419 22.63 -17.34 -0.33
N THR A 420 22.18 -16.22 0.22
CA THR A 420 21.91 -16.10 1.66
C THR A 420 20.54 -16.66 2.04
N ASP A 421 20.35 -16.98 3.32
CA ASP A 421 19.02 -17.25 3.91
C ASP A 421 17.97 -16.21 3.50
N LYS A 422 18.41 -14.96 3.27
CA LYS A 422 17.50 -13.90 2.89
C LYS A 422 16.97 -14.03 1.47
N ALA A 423 17.83 -14.43 0.54
CA ALA A 423 17.48 -14.68 -0.85
C ALA A 423 16.56 -15.91 -0.95
N TRP A 424 16.86 -16.99 -0.23
CA TRP A 424 16.00 -18.17 -0.14
C TRP A 424 14.59 -17.82 0.35
N HIS A 425 14.51 -17.02 1.41
CA HIS A 425 13.24 -16.51 1.92
C HIS A 425 12.49 -15.68 0.87
N GLY A 426 13.15 -14.69 0.24
CA GLY A 426 12.54 -13.87 -0.81
C GLY A 426 12.07 -14.68 -2.03
N GLY A 427 12.89 -15.66 -2.46
CA GLY A 427 12.55 -16.61 -3.50
C GLY A 427 11.27 -17.40 -3.17
N CYS A 428 11.13 -17.88 -1.93
CA CYS A 428 9.90 -18.55 -1.49
C CYS A 428 8.68 -17.62 -1.61
N LEU A 429 8.78 -16.36 -1.16
CA LEU A 429 7.69 -15.40 -1.28
C LEU A 429 7.30 -15.16 -2.75
N ALA A 430 8.30 -15.03 -3.64
CA ALA A 430 8.09 -14.85 -5.07
C ALA A 430 7.42 -16.06 -5.72
N LEU A 431 7.87 -17.28 -5.43
CA LEU A 431 7.24 -18.52 -5.91
C LEU A 431 5.79 -18.64 -5.45
N ALA A 432 5.49 -18.28 -4.20
CA ALA A 432 4.11 -18.27 -3.69
C ALA A 432 3.23 -17.25 -4.44
N GLU A 433 3.73 -16.04 -4.72
CA GLU A 433 3.04 -15.03 -5.52
C GLU A 433 2.80 -15.50 -6.96
N LEU A 434 3.81 -16.07 -7.61
CA LEU A 434 3.71 -16.61 -8.97
C LEU A 434 2.69 -17.76 -9.05
N GLY A 435 2.75 -18.69 -8.10
CA GLY A 435 1.81 -19.81 -8.00
C GLY A 435 0.37 -19.36 -7.81
N ARG A 436 0.07 -18.50 -6.84
CA ARG A 436 -1.31 -18.01 -6.59
C ARG A 436 -1.93 -17.29 -7.79
N ARG A 437 -1.09 -16.64 -8.60
CA ARG A 437 -1.50 -15.91 -9.82
C ARG A 437 -1.62 -16.82 -11.05
N GLY A 438 -1.24 -18.10 -10.95
CA GLY A 438 -1.23 -19.04 -12.08
C GLY A 438 -0.09 -18.77 -13.07
N LEU A 439 0.96 -18.06 -12.65
CA LEU A 439 2.08 -17.65 -13.50
C LEU A 439 3.23 -18.64 -13.46
N LEU A 440 3.21 -19.56 -12.50
CA LEU A 440 4.10 -20.71 -12.45
C LEU A 440 3.38 -21.90 -13.10
N LEU A 441 3.89 -22.37 -14.24
CA LEU A 441 3.25 -23.43 -15.02
C LEU A 441 3.56 -24.82 -14.44
N PRO A 442 2.66 -25.82 -14.59
CA PRO A 442 2.86 -27.17 -14.06
C PRO A 442 4.18 -27.83 -14.48
N LEU A 443 4.69 -27.53 -15.68
CA LEU A 443 5.97 -28.03 -16.18
C LEU A 443 7.15 -27.71 -15.25
N ARG A 444 7.12 -26.56 -14.58
CA ARG A 444 8.15 -26.11 -13.64
C ARG A 444 7.97 -26.69 -12.23
N LEU A 445 6.85 -27.36 -11.92
CA LEU A 445 6.56 -27.85 -10.56
C LEU A 445 7.62 -28.83 -10.06
N LYS A 446 8.14 -29.72 -10.91
CA LYS A 446 9.18 -30.68 -10.51
C LYS A 446 10.44 -29.97 -10.02
N GLU A 447 10.88 -28.96 -10.75
CA GLU A 447 12.06 -28.15 -10.42
C GLU A 447 11.81 -27.32 -9.15
N VAL A 448 10.67 -26.64 -9.09
CA VAL A 448 10.29 -25.80 -7.95
C VAL A 448 10.10 -26.59 -6.66
N VAL A 449 9.43 -27.75 -6.71
CA VAL A 449 9.27 -28.62 -5.53
C VAL A 449 10.63 -29.11 -5.04
N THR A 450 11.59 -29.36 -5.93
CA THR A 450 12.94 -29.78 -5.54
C THR A 450 13.63 -28.73 -4.67
N VAL A 451 13.49 -27.43 -5.00
CA VAL A 451 14.04 -26.36 -4.16
C VAL A 451 13.21 -26.11 -2.90
N ILE A 452 11.88 -26.26 -2.95
CA ILE A 452 11.01 -26.14 -1.76
C ILE A 452 11.35 -27.19 -0.72
N LEU A 453 11.63 -28.43 -1.12
CA LEU A 453 12.02 -29.49 -0.19
C LEU A 453 13.31 -29.15 0.55
N LYS A 454 14.28 -28.52 -0.13
CA LYS A 454 15.50 -28.00 0.52
C LYS A 454 15.17 -26.84 1.45
N ALA A 455 14.24 -25.96 1.07
CA ALA A 455 13.83 -24.81 1.87
C ALA A 455 13.08 -25.20 3.16
N LEU A 456 12.25 -26.26 3.11
CA LEU A 456 11.50 -26.79 4.26
C LEU A 456 12.41 -27.30 5.39
N ILE A 457 13.59 -27.81 5.04
CA ILE A 457 14.60 -28.27 6.00
C ILE A 457 15.80 -27.34 6.07
N TYR A 458 15.69 -26.11 5.55
CA TYR A 458 16.81 -25.18 5.49
C TYR A 458 17.34 -24.91 6.89
N ASP A 459 18.63 -25.16 7.07
CA ASP A 459 19.34 -24.92 8.31
C ASP A 459 20.79 -24.56 8.00
N GLU A 460 21.16 -23.30 8.25
CA GLU A 460 22.51 -22.77 8.05
C GLU A 460 23.12 -22.46 9.42
N LYS A 461 24.23 -23.13 9.75
CA LYS A 461 24.96 -22.87 10.99
C LYS A 461 25.80 -21.60 10.85
N ARG A 462 25.48 -20.56 11.63
CA ARG A 462 26.28 -19.34 11.78
C ARG A 462 26.84 -19.26 13.19
N GLY A 463 28.06 -19.78 13.37
CA GLY A 463 28.69 -19.88 14.68
C GLY A 463 27.91 -20.81 15.61
N ALA A 464 27.46 -20.29 16.76
CA ALA A 464 26.68 -21.04 17.74
C ALA A 464 25.15 -21.04 17.45
N CYS A 465 24.70 -20.30 16.44
CA CYS A 465 23.29 -20.15 16.11
C CYS A 465 22.94 -20.87 14.78
N SER A 466 21.70 -21.34 14.68
CA SER A 466 21.09 -21.83 13.43
C SER A 466 20.22 -20.72 12.83
N VAL A 467 20.37 -20.48 11.52
CA VAL A 467 19.56 -19.55 10.74
C VAL A 467 18.75 -20.35 9.72
N GLY A 468 17.47 -20.01 9.56
CA GLY A 468 16.61 -20.71 8.59
C GLY A 468 15.14 -20.80 8.98
N ALA A 469 14.75 -20.46 10.21
CA ALA A 469 13.34 -20.52 10.63
C ALA A 469 12.41 -19.74 9.70
N ASN A 470 12.82 -18.52 9.34
CA ASN A 470 12.13 -17.70 8.33
C ASN A 470 12.00 -18.42 6.97
N VAL A 471 13.07 -19.03 6.47
CA VAL A 471 13.07 -19.75 5.17
C VAL A 471 12.08 -20.92 5.22
N ARG A 472 12.09 -21.69 6.31
CA ARG A 472 11.18 -22.83 6.51
C ARG A 472 9.72 -22.37 6.59
N ASP A 473 9.44 -21.28 7.32
CA ASP A 473 8.10 -20.69 7.40
C ASP A 473 7.62 -20.21 6.02
N ALA A 474 8.49 -19.55 5.25
CA ALA A 474 8.18 -19.14 3.89
C ALA A 474 7.96 -20.33 2.95
N ALA A 475 8.70 -21.42 3.09
CA ALA A 475 8.48 -22.65 2.34
C ALA A 475 7.13 -23.31 2.69
N CYS A 476 6.74 -23.33 3.97
CA CYS A 476 5.40 -23.74 4.41
C CYS A 476 4.31 -22.89 3.76
N TYR A 477 4.53 -21.56 3.67
CA TYR A 477 3.64 -20.66 2.96
C TYR A 477 3.53 -20.99 1.45
N VAL A 478 4.63 -21.38 0.80
CA VAL A 478 4.59 -21.86 -0.60
C VAL A 478 3.75 -23.12 -0.72
N CYS A 479 3.92 -24.10 0.17
CA CYS A 479 3.12 -25.33 0.19
C CYS A 479 1.62 -25.02 0.33
N TRP A 480 1.26 -24.13 1.27
CA TRP A 480 -0.12 -23.65 1.45
C TRP A 480 -0.66 -22.98 0.19
N ALA A 481 0.14 -22.10 -0.42
CA ALA A 481 -0.22 -21.39 -1.64
C ALA A 481 -0.45 -22.37 -2.81
N PHE A 482 0.41 -23.37 -2.97
CA PHE A 482 0.34 -24.34 -4.06
C PHE A 482 -0.87 -25.26 -3.92
N ALA A 483 -1.17 -25.75 -2.72
CA ALA A 483 -2.37 -26.55 -2.45
C ALA A 483 -3.67 -25.82 -2.85
N ARG A 484 -3.69 -24.49 -2.77
CA ARG A 484 -4.80 -23.62 -3.21
C ARG A 484 -4.70 -23.25 -4.70
N ALA A 485 -3.50 -23.17 -5.28
CA ALA A 485 -3.29 -22.73 -6.64
C ALA A 485 -3.48 -23.84 -7.70
N TYR A 486 -3.08 -25.08 -7.41
CA TYR A 486 -3.05 -26.18 -8.40
C TYR A 486 -4.14 -27.23 -8.17
N GLU A 487 -4.53 -27.92 -9.25
CA GLU A 487 -5.39 -29.08 -9.14
C GLU A 487 -4.72 -30.22 -8.37
N PRO A 488 -5.50 -31.06 -7.66
CA PRO A 488 -4.94 -32.18 -6.90
C PRO A 488 -4.09 -33.14 -7.75
N GLN A 489 -4.41 -33.30 -9.04
CA GLN A 489 -3.69 -34.20 -9.95
C GLN A 489 -2.25 -33.73 -10.20
N GLU A 490 -2.05 -32.41 -10.36
CA GLU A 490 -0.73 -31.80 -10.57
C GLU A 490 0.17 -31.94 -9.34
N LEU A 491 -0.41 -31.87 -8.14
CA LEU A 491 0.35 -31.95 -6.90
C LEU A 491 0.54 -33.38 -6.38
N LYS A 492 -0.31 -34.33 -6.78
CA LYS A 492 -0.29 -35.73 -6.33
C LYS A 492 1.11 -36.37 -6.34
N PRO A 493 1.97 -36.17 -7.37
CA PRO A 493 3.31 -36.75 -7.39
C PRO A 493 4.24 -36.25 -6.27
N PHE A 494 3.95 -35.08 -5.69
CA PHE A 494 4.84 -34.38 -4.77
C PHE A 494 4.40 -34.46 -3.31
N VAL A 495 3.09 -34.70 -3.04
CA VAL A 495 2.49 -34.64 -1.70
C VAL A 495 3.26 -35.50 -0.69
N THR A 496 3.55 -36.77 -1.02
CA THR A 496 4.23 -37.69 -0.08
C THR A 496 5.65 -37.24 0.25
N THR A 497 6.31 -36.53 -0.66
CA THR A 497 7.66 -36.02 -0.44
C THR A 497 7.64 -34.75 0.40
N ILE A 498 6.64 -33.88 0.19
CA ILE A 498 6.47 -32.63 0.95
C ILE A 498 6.02 -32.90 2.39
N SER A 499 5.25 -33.96 2.63
CA SER A 499 4.71 -34.30 3.95
C SER A 499 5.65 -35.12 4.85
N ARG A 500 6.83 -35.50 4.34
CA ARG A 500 7.87 -36.20 5.12
C ARG A 500 8.77 -35.19 5.77
#